data_AF-A0AAJ6NMN7-F1
#
_entry.id   AF-A0AAJ6NMN7-F1
#
_cell.length_a   1.000
_cell.length_b   1.000
_cell.length_c   1.000
_cell.angle_alpha   90.00
_cell.angle_beta   90.00
_cell.angle_gamma   90.00
#
_symmetry.space_group_name_H-M   'P 1'
#
loop_
_entity.id
_entity.type
_entity.pdbx_description
1 polymer ?
#
loop_
_entity_poly.entity_id
_entity_poly.type
_entity_poly.pdbx_seq_one_letter_code
_entity_poly.pdbx_strand_id
1 'polypeptide(L)' 'MMMNERQFVCDVNVIISAVLLPGSKPDRALRKAQDLGQLLMSEPIWLELE' A
#
# COMPACT_ATOMS: atom_id res chain seq x y z
N MET A 1 24.09 3.97 -10.50
CA MET A 1 23.17 2.86 -10.82
C MET A 1 21.89 3.16 -10.07
N MET A 2 20.79 3.51 -10.75
CA MET A 2 19.51 3.68 -10.04
C MET A 2 19.12 2.29 -9.51
N MET A 3 19.10 2.14 -8.19
CA MET A 3 18.55 0.93 -7.59
C MET A 3 17.07 0.91 -7.95
N ASN A 4 16.62 -0.12 -8.67
CA ASN A 4 15.19 -0.34 -8.89
C ASN A 4 14.55 -0.56 -7.52
N GLU A 5 13.97 0.48 -6.95
CA GLU A 5 13.14 0.38 -5.75
C GLU A 5 11.96 -0.55 -6.07
N ARG A 6 11.68 -1.50 -5.17
CA ARG A 6 10.58 -2.45 -5.40
C ARG A 6 9.27 -1.69 -5.46
N GLN A 7 8.45 -2.01 -6.45
CA GLN A 7 7.14 -1.38 -6.62
C GLN A 7 6.06 -2.32 -6.14
N PHE A 8 5.13 -1.81 -5.34
CA PHE A 8 4.01 -2.55 -4.79
C PHE A 8 2.70 -1.87 -5.18
N VAL A 9 1.76 -2.65 -5.70
CA VAL A 9 0.37 -2.21 -5.93
C VAL A 9 -0.51 -2.94 -4.92
N CYS A 10 -1.32 -2.20 -4.19
CA CYS A 10 -2.27 -2.75 -3.23
C CYS A 10 -3.69 -2.51 -3.71
N ASP A 11 -4.56 -3.50 -3.51
CA ASP A 11 -6.00 -3.32 -3.65
C ASP A 11 -6.52 -2.35 -2.59
N VAL A 12 -7.58 -1.61 -2.92
CA VAL A 12 -8.20 -0.60 -2.05
C VAL A 12 -8.61 -1.21 -0.71
N ASN A 13 -9.14 -2.45 -0.72
CA ASN A 13 -9.57 -3.13 0.50
C ASN A 13 -8.41 -3.40 1.46
N VAL A 14 -7.17 -3.57 0.95
CA VAL A 14 -5.99 -3.74 1.79
C VAL A 14 -5.66 -2.42 2.50
N ILE A 15 -5.79 -1.30 1.79
CA ILE A 15 -5.57 0.04 2.34
C ILE A 15 -6.63 0.37 3.39
N ILE A 16 -7.91 0.19 3.05
CA ILE A 16 -9.03 0.41 3.98
C ILE A 16 -8.89 -0.46 5.22
N SER A 17 -8.60 -1.75 5.05
CA SER A 17 -8.41 -2.67 6.19
C SER A 17 -7.22 -2.27 7.06
N ALA A 18 -6.13 -1.79 6.46
CA ALA A 18 -4.95 -1.33 7.20
C ALA A 18 -5.27 -0.08 8.07
N VAL A 19 -6.04 0.86 7.51
CA VAL A 19 -6.48 2.08 8.23
C VAL A 19 -7.43 1.75 9.36
N LEU A 20 -8.45 0.91 9.11
CA LEU A 20 -9.51 0.61 10.08
C LEU A 20 -9.07 -0.39 11.16
N LEU A 21 -8.11 -1.28 10.87
CA LEU A 21 -7.68 -2.36 11.76
C LEU A 21 -6.17 -2.28 12.03
N PRO A 22 -5.71 -1.39 12.94
CA PRO A 22 -4.30 -1.29 13.30
C PRO A 22 -3.72 -2.62 13.79
N GLY A 23 -2.51 -2.95 13.37
CA GLY A 23 -1.84 -4.21 13.72
C GLY A 23 -2.45 -5.44 13.05
N SER A 24 -3.38 -5.29 12.11
CA SER A 24 -3.89 -6.40 11.29
C SER A 24 -2.84 -6.89 10.28
N LYS A 25 -3.14 -8.01 9.61
CA LYS A 25 -2.28 -8.53 8.54
C LYS A 25 -2.16 -7.54 7.36
N PRO A 26 -3.25 -6.87 6.90
CA PRO A 26 -3.18 -5.77 5.93
C PRO A 26 -2.27 -4.61 6.36
N ASP A 27 -2.42 -4.11 7.60
CA ASP A 27 -1.57 -3.02 8.13
C ASP A 27 -0.08 -3.39 8.09
N ARG A 28 0.27 -4.57 8.61
CA ARG A 28 1.66 -5.05 8.58
C ARG A 28 2.19 -5.26 7.17
N ALA A 29 1.34 -5.71 6.24
CA ALA A 29 1.73 -5.89 4.84
C ALA A 29 1.99 -4.54 4.16
N LEU A 30 1.13 -3.54 4.39
CA LEU A 30 1.26 -2.19 3.87
C LEU A 30 2.55 -1.51 4.36
N ARG A 31 2.79 -1.56 5.68
CA ARG A 31 4.03 -1.03 6.29
C ARG A 31 5.28 -1.68 5.72
N LYS A 32 5.27 -3.02 5.61
CA LYS A 32 6.41 -3.75 5.04
C LYS A 32 6.64 -3.41 3.57
N ALA A 33 5.58 -3.16 2.79
CA ALA A 33 5.72 -2.74 1.40
C ALA A 33 6.38 -1.36 1.30
N GLN A 34 5.98 -0.41 2.16
CA GLN A 34 6.59 0.92 2.27
C GLN A 34 8.06 0.86 2.72
N ASP A 35 8.41 -0.05 3.63
CA ASP A 35 9.80 -0.24 4.08
C ASP A 35 10.70 -0.85 2.99
N LEU A 36 10.12 -1.64 2.08
CA LEU A 36 10.85 -2.37 1.03
C LEU A 36 10.93 -1.63 -0.31
N GLY A 37 10.15 -0.55 -0.48
CA GLY A 37 10.11 0.21 -1.72
C GLY A 37 8.90 1.14 -1.81
N GLN A 38 8.47 1.43 -3.03
CA GLN A 38 7.41 2.40 -3.31
C GLN A 38 6.05 1.72 -3.45
N LEU A 39 5.05 2.29 -2.79
CA LEU A 39 3.65 1.97 -3.06
C LEU A 39 3.18 2.79 -4.25
N LEU A 40 2.60 2.11 -5.24
CA LEU A 40 1.97 2.72 -6.39
C LEU A 40 0.46 2.63 -6.22
N MET A 41 -0.21 3.73 -6.55
CA MET A 41 -1.65 3.84 -6.58
C MET A 41 -2.07 4.42 -7.92
N SER A 42 -3.06 3.82 -8.55
CA SER A 42 -3.66 4.38 -9.76
C SER A 42 -4.67 5.48 -9.37
N GLU A 43 -4.89 6.43 -10.27
CA GLU A 43 -5.89 7.49 -10.07
C GLU A 43 -7.30 6.94 -9.76
N PRO A 44 -7.80 5.87 -10.40
CA PRO A 44 -9.09 5.27 -10.02
C PRO A 44 -9.13 4.75 -8.59
N ILE A 45 -8.04 4.17 -8.08
CA ILE A 45 -7.98 3.68 -6.69
C ILE A 45 -7.99 4.85 -5.70
N TRP A 46 -7.38 5.98 -6.06
CA TRP A 46 -7.43 7.20 -5.25
C TRP A 46 -8.86 7.74 -5.13
N LEU A 47 -9.64 7.72 -6.22
CA LEU A 47 -11.04 8.15 -6.21
C LEU A 47 -11.96 7.26 -5.33
N GLU A 48 -11.59 6.00 -5.08
CA GLU A 48 -12.33 5.14 -4.13
C GLU A 48 -12.09 5.51 -2.66
N LEU A 49 -11.06 6.32 -2.37
CA LEU A 49 -10.67 6.74 -1.02
C LEU A 49 -11.17 8.17 -0.67
N GLU A 50 -11.68 8.94 -1.63
CA GLU A 50 -12.38 10.22 -1.41
C GLU A 50 -13.81 10.02 -0.92
#